data_AF-A0A3B0ZEK6-F1
#
_entry.id   AF-A0A3B0ZEK6-F1
#
_cell.length_a   1.000
_cell.length_b   1.000
_cell.length_c   1.000
_cell.angle_alpha   90.00
_cell.angle_beta   90.00
_cell.angle_gamma   90.00
#
_symmetry.space_group_name_H-M   'P 1'
#
loop_
_entity.id
_entity.type
_entity.pdbx_description
1 polymer ?
#
loop_
_entity_poly.entity_id
_entity_poly.type
_entity_poly.pdbx_seq_one_letter_code
_entity_poly.pdbx_strand_id
1 'polypeptide(L)'
;MHLVSIYKHAIGFSSRDYLELVDWAGRAVRDNKRGSIPEAAPPILDRLGLDAGVYIEHINVSIEKQIHPRALGSIDKLKALAKKWKQKFIRYQSYSLRFYKAQ
;
A
#
# COMPACT_ATOMS: atom_id res chain seq x y z
N MET A 1 -14.46 -19.64 13.67
CA MET A 1 -14.20 -18.65 14.74
C MET A 1 -13.92 -17.29 14.10
N HIS A 2 -14.93 -16.44 14.05
CA HIS A 2 -14.78 -15.06 13.56
C HIS A 2 -14.24 -14.20 14.70
N LEU A 3 -12.94 -13.91 14.68
CA LEU A 3 -12.40 -12.76 15.38
C LEU A 3 -12.74 -11.53 14.53
N VAL A 4 -13.97 -11.03 14.68
CA VAL A 4 -14.35 -9.73 14.13
C VAL A 4 -13.46 -8.69 14.78
N SER A 5 -12.74 -7.96 13.92
CA SER A 5 -11.79 -6.91 14.25
C SER A 5 -12.27 -6.02 15.40
N ILE A 6 -11.63 -6.16 16.56
CA ILE A 6 -11.79 -5.32 17.76
C ILE A 6 -11.34 -3.86 17.51
N TYR A 7 -10.81 -3.57 16.32
CA TYR A 7 -10.33 -2.27 15.92
C TYR A 7 -11.11 -1.80 14.69
N LYS A 8 -12.05 -0.88 14.92
CA LYS A 8 -12.89 -0.20 13.90
C LYS A 8 -12.10 0.47 12.77
N HIS A 9 -10.79 0.66 12.98
CA HIS A 9 -9.85 1.30 12.05
C HIS A 9 -8.58 0.47 11.80
N ALA A 10 -8.51 -0.79 12.23
CA ALA A 10 -7.35 -1.61 11.87
C ALA A 10 -7.36 -1.90 10.38
N ILE A 11 -6.22 -1.65 9.75
CA ILE A 11 -5.91 -2.22 8.45
C ILE A 11 -5.81 -3.73 8.71
N GLY A 12 -6.70 -4.52 8.11
CA GLY A 12 -6.83 -5.93 8.43
C GLY A 12 -5.64 -6.75 7.94
N PHE A 13 -4.54 -6.74 8.68
CA PHE A 13 -3.36 -7.57 8.45
C PHE A 13 -2.81 -8.11 9.76
N SER A 14 -2.24 -9.31 9.72
CA SER A 14 -1.60 -9.95 10.87
C SER A 14 -0.12 -9.56 10.98
N SER A 15 0.53 -9.82 12.12
CA SER A 15 1.99 -9.66 12.25
C SER A 15 2.75 -10.50 11.23
N ARG A 16 2.22 -11.68 10.90
CA ARG A 16 2.75 -12.56 9.85
C ARG A 16 2.66 -11.89 8.48
N ASP A 17 1.50 -11.31 8.14
CA ASP A 17 1.29 -10.63 6.85
C ASP A 17 2.30 -9.46 6.69
N TYR A 18 2.59 -8.74 7.79
CA TYR A 18 3.59 -7.68 7.79
C TYR A 18 5.02 -8.21 7.58
N LEU A 19 5.43 -9.24 8.32
CA LEU A 19 6.78 -9.80 8.19
C LEU A 19 7.00 -10.42 6.81
N GLU A 20 5.98 -11.07 6.23
CA GLU A 20 6.01 -11.60 4.88
C GLU A 20 6.18 -10.49 3.84
N LEU A 21 5.42 -9.40 3.98
CA LEU A 21 5.54 -8.22 3.11
C LEU A 21 6.94 -7.62 3.17
N VAL A 22 7.49 -7.44 4.38
CA VAL A 22 8.81 -6.83 4.59
C VAL A 22 9.94 -7.71 4.07
N ASP A 23 9.90 -9.02 4.32
CA ASP A 23 10.92 -9.95 3.78
C ASP A 23 10.88 -9.98 2.25
N TRP A 24 9.68 -10.07 1.65
CA TRP A 24 9.50 -10.02 0.20
C TRP A 24 10.01 -8.69 -0.39
N ALA A 25 9.61 -7.57 0.19
CA ALA A 25 9.99 -6.23 -0.27
C ALA A 25 11.51 -5.99 -0.17
N GLY A 26 12.13 -6.41 0.94
CA GLY A 26 13.57 -6.29 1.14
C GLY A 26 14.40 -7.10 0.15
N ARG A 27 13.88 -8.25 -0.32
CA ARG A 27 14.48 -9.03 -1.41
C ARG A 27 14.27 -8.37 -2.77
N ALA A 28 13.08 -7.84 -3.01
CA ALA A 28 12.70 -7.24 -4.30
C ALA A 28 13.41 -5.91 -4.61
N VAL A 29 13.78 -5.11 -3.60
CA VAL A 29 14.49 -3.83 -3.79
C VAL A 29 15.97 -4.02 -4.20
N ARG A 30 16.57 -5.18 -3.89
CA ARG A 30 18.01 -5.40 -4.07
C ARG A 30 18.30 -6.24 -5.31
N ASP A 31 18.37 -5.59 -6.47
CA ASP A 31 18.58 -6.17 -7.81
C ASP A 31 19.87 -6.99 -8.02
N ASN A 32 20.75 -7.13 -7.02
CA ASN A 32 22.09 -7.69 -7.22
C ASN A 32 22.51 -8.76 -6.19
N LYS A 33 21.53 -9.53 -5.67
CA LYS A 33 21.81 -10.74 -4.87
C LYS A 33 21.27 -11.96 -5.62
N ARG A 34 22.11 -12.98 -5.85
CA ARG A 34 21.62 -14.32 -6.24
C ARG A 34 20.72 -14.84 -5.11
N GLY A 35 19.43 -15.01 -5.41
CA GLY A 35 18.42 -15.43 -4.44
C GLY A 35 17.06 -14.84 -4.79
N SER A 36 16.42 -15.51 -5.74
CA SER A 36 15.12 -15.23 -6.37
C SER A 36 14.14 -14.41 -5.52
N ILE A 37 13.49 -13.45 -6.18
CA ILE A 37 12.14 -13.00 -5.80
C ILE A 37 11.29 -14.28 -5.66
N PRO A 38 10.57 -14.51 -4.54
CA PRO A 38 9.54 -15.56 -4.51
C PRO A 38 8.56 -15.30 -5.66
N GLU A 39 8.26 -16.28 -6.52
CA GLU A 39 7.49 -16.06 -7.77
C GLU A 39 6.16 -15.31 -7.57
N ALA A 40 5.56 -15.42 -6.37
CA ALA A 40 4.30 -14.78 -6.04
C ALA A 40 4.48 -13.60 -5.08
N ALA A 41 3.84 -12.48 -5.41
CA ALA A 41 3.67 -11.36 -4.51
C ALA A 41 2.85 -11.80 -3.26
N PRO A 42 3.13 -11.24 -2.07
CA PRO A 42 2.43 -11.63 -0.85
C PRO A 42 0.94 -11.30 -0.95
N PRO A 43 0.02 -12.21 -0.55
CA PRO A 43 -1.43 -12.04 -0.71
C PRO A 43 -2.02 -10.79 -0.03
N ILE A 44 -1.29 -10.20 0.92
CA ILE A 44 -1.66 -8.94 1.56
C ILE A 44 -1.76 -7.79 0.54
N LEU A 45 -0.94 -7.77 -0.51
CA LEU A 45 -0.97 -6.72 -1.53
C LEU A 45 -2.30 -6.73 -2.28
N ASP A 46 -2.76 -7.90 -2.73
CA ASP A 46 -4.06 -8.04 -3.38
C ASP A 46 -5.22 -7.73 -2.43
N ARG A 47 -5.16 -8.18 -1.17
CA ARG A 47 -6.17 -7.85 -0.14
C ARG A 47 -6.28 -6.35 0.11
N LEU A 48 -5.16 -5.63 0.01
CA LEU A 48 -5.10 -4.18 0.15
C LEU A 48 -5.40 -3.45 -1.17
N GLY A 49 -5.52 -4.17 -2.29
CA GLY A 49 -5.74 -3.63 -3.63
C GLY A 49 -4.52 -2.91 -4.19
N LEU A 50 -3.32 -3.29 -3.76
CA LEU A 50 -2.05 -2.69 -4.14
C LEU A 50 -1.38 -3.47 -5.27
N ASP A 51 -0.86 -2.75 -6.26
CA ASP A 51 0.01 -3.35 -7.28
C ASP A 51 1.43 -3.60 -6.72
N ALA A 52 1.94 -4.81 -6.93
CA ALA A 52 3.23 -5.24 -6.40
C ALA A 52 4.41 -4.46 -7.01
N GLY A 53 4.40 -4.22 -8.33
CA GLY A 53 5.46 -3.48 -9.01
C GLY A 53 5.51 -2.03 -8.55
N VAL A 54 4.34 -1.37 -8.53
CA VAL A 54 4.23 0.02 -8.05
C VAL A 54 4.61 0.15 -6.57
N TYR A 55 4.29 -0.85 -5.75
CA TYR A 55 4.71 -0.88 -4.35
C TYR A 55 6.24 -0.95 -4.21
N ILE A 56 6.93 -1.78 -5.00
CA ILE A 56 8.40 -1.87 -4.98
C ILE A 56 9.03 -0.56 -5.47
N GLU A 57 8.52 0.04 -6.55
CA GLU A 57 8.97 1.35 -7.00
C GLU A 57 8.86 2.39 -5.88
N HIS A 58 7.74 2.41 -5.16
CA HIS A 58 7.49 3.37 -4.09
C HIS A 58 8.54 3.32 -2.97
N ILE A 59 8.84 2.11 -2.50
CA ILE A 59 9.74 1.92 -1.36
C ILE A 59 11.21 2.10 -1.77
N ASN A 60 11.54 1.93 -3.06
CA ASN A 60 12.88 2.10 -3.59
C ASN A 60 13.22 3.57 -3.90
N VAL A 61 12.22 4.47 -3.92
CA VAL A 61 12.47 5.91 -4.07
C VAL A 61 13.18 6.45 -2.83
N SER A 62 14.29 7.19 -3.02
CA SER A 62 15.01 7.88 -1.96
C SER A 62 14.06 8.72 -1.10
N ILE A 63 14.25 8.73 0.22
CA ILE A 63 13.34 9.41 1.17
C ILE A 63 13.10 10.88 0.79
N GLU A 64 14.11 11.58 0.28
CA GLU A 64 13.99 12.98 -0.18
C GLU A 64 13.01 13.18 -1.34
N LYS A 65 12.81 12.14 -2.16
CA LYS A 65 11.88 12.13 -3.30
C LYS A 65 10.55 11.45 -2.97
N GLN A 66 10.39 10.91 -1.76
CA GLN A 66 9.14 10.28 -1.34
C GLN A 66 8.07 11.35 -1.12
N ILE A 67 6.96 11.19 -1.85
CA ILE A 67 5.77 12.00 -1.64
C ILE A 67 4.97 11.35 -0.51
N HIS A 68 4.76 12.08 0.58
CA HIS A 68 3.90 11.66 1.69
C HIS A 68 2.54 12.37 1.59
N PRO A 69 1.58 11.81 0.83
CA PRO A 69 0.27 12.43 0.71
C PRO A 69 -0.46 12.38 2.05
N ARG A 70 -1.23 13.44 2.34
CA ARG A 70 -2.02 13.54 3.57
C ARG A 70 -3.06 12.41 3.71
N ALA A 71 -3.50 11.86 2.58
CA ALA A 71 -4.39 10.73 2.50
C ALA A 71 -4.03 9.88 1.28
N LEU A 72 -4.15 8.56 1.43
CA LEU A 72 -3.85 7.58 0.40
C LEU A 72 -5.00 6.55 0.37
N GLY A 73 -5.45 6.17 -0.81
CA GLY A 73 -6.56 5.21 -0.98
C GLY A 73 -7.23 5.32 -2.35
N SER A 74 -8.19 4.44 -2.63
CA SER A 74 -9.04 4.53 -3.82
C SER A 74 -9.67 5.92 -3.96
N ILE A 75 -9.83 6.42 -5.19
CA ILE A 75 -10.37 7.77 -5.45
C ILE A 75 -11.73 8.00 -4.78
N ASP A 76 -12.62 7.01 -4.74
CA ASP A 76 -13.93 7.17 -4.12
C ASP A 76 -13.85 7.39 -2.61
N LYS A 77 -12.95 6.67 -1.94
CA LYS A 77 -12.65 6.88 -0.52
C LYS A 77 -12.00 8.25 -0.30
N LEU A 78 -11.11 8.71 -1.19
CA LEU A 78 -10.54 10.05 -1.10
C LEU A 78 -11.59 11.15 -1.27
N LYS A 79 -12.56 10.98 -2.19
CA LYS A 79 -13.70 11.91 -2.35
C LYS A 79 -14.58 11.93 -1.11
N ALA A 80 -14.92 10.77 -0.56
CA ALA A 80 -15.69 10.66 0.68
C ALA A 80 -14.95 11.31 1.86
N LEU A 81 -13.62 11.12 1.93
CA LEU A 81 -12.77 11.73 2.95
C LEU A 81 -12.70 13.26 2.80
N ALA A 82 -12.57 13.78 1.58
CA ALA A 82 -12.58 15.22 1.31
C ALA A 82 -13.90 15.87 1.79
N LYS A 83 -15.03 15.22 1.50
CA LYS A 83 -16.36 15.66 1.99
C LYS A 83 -16.42 15.65 3.52
N LYS A 84 -15.92 14.59 4.16
CA LYS A 84 -15.89 14.47 5.63
C LYS A 84 -15.01 15.55 6.28
N TRP A 85 -13.86 15.84 5.70
CA TRP A 85 -12.94 16.88 6.19
C TRP A 85 -13.32 18.30 5.76
N LYS A 86 -14.45 18.48 5.06
CA LYS A 86 -14.88 19.76 4.48
C LYS A 86 -13.80 20.43 3.63
N GLN A 87 -12.97 19.63 2.96
CA GLN A 87 -11.92 20.13 2.07
C GLN A 87 -12.39 20.15 0.62
N LYS A 88 -12.00 21.20 -0.11
CA LYS A 88 -12.29 21.33 -1.55
C LYS A 88 -11.40 20.44 -2.42
N PHE A 89 -10.19 20.11 -1.97
CA PHE A 89 -9.24 19.27 -2.70
C PHE A 89 -8.32 18.49 -1.75
N ILE A 90 -7.86 17.32 -2.20
CA ILE A 90 -6.76 16.55 -1.57
C ILE A 90 -5.62 16.49 -2.59
N ARG A 91 -4.40 16.85 -2.19
CA ARG A 91 -3.23 16.84 -3.09
C ARG A 91 -2.78 15.39 -3.36
N TYR A 92 -2.12 15.17 -4.51
CA TYR A 92 -1.54 13.88 -4.92
C TYR A 92 -2.56 12.73 -5.15
N GLN A 93 -3.78 13.05 -5.59
CA GLN A 93 -4.77 12.03 -5.99
C GLN A 93 -4.27 11.15 -7.15
N SER A 94 -3.54 11.72 -8.11
CA SER A 94 -2.90 10.97 -9.20
C SER A 94 -1.89 9.95 -8.71
N TYR A 95 -1.24 10.21 -7.57
CA TYR A 95 -0.34 9.25 -6.94
C TYR A 95 -1.12 8.04 -6.43
N SER A 96 -2.29 8.27 -5.82
CA SER A 96 -3.16 7.17 -5.35
C SER A 96 -3.66 6.28 -6.49
N LEU A 97 -3.93 6.85 -7.67
CA LEU A 97 -4.28 6.07 -8.87
C LEU A 97 -3.19 5.08 -9.31
N ARG A 98 -1.92 5.35 -9.00
CA ARG A 98 -0.83 4.42 -9.33
C ARG A 98 -0.86 3.17 -8.44
N PHE A 99 -1.19 3.32 -7.16
CA PHE A 99 -1.16 2.22 -6.19
C PHE A 99 -2.39 1.34 -6.21
N TYR A 100 -3.57 1.96 -6.30
CA TYR A 100 -4.84 1.27 -6.15
C TYR A 100 -5.41 0.94 -7.52
N LYS A 101 -5.62 -0.34 -7.78
CA LYS A 101 -6.40 -0.77 -8.94
C LYS A 101 -7.82 -0.20 -8.83
N ALA A 102 -8.41 0.17 -9.95
CA ALA A 102 -9.83 0.52 -10.00
C ALA A 102 -10.63 -0.71 -9.54
N GLN A 103 -11.34 -0.59 -8.42
CA GLN A 103 -12.30 -1.60 -7.95
C GLN A 103 -13.63 -1.38 -8.66
#